data_AF-A0A5B6VV19-F1
#
_entry.id   AF-A0A5B6VV19-F1
#
_cell.length_a   1.000
_cell.length_b   1.000
_cell.length_c   1.000
_cell.angle_alpha   90.00
_cell.angle_beta   90.00
_cell.angle_gamma   90.00
#
_symmetry.space_group_name_H-M   'P 1'
#
loop_
_entity.id
_entity.type
_entity.pdbx_description
1 polymer ?
#
loop_
_entity_poly.entity_id
_entity_poly.type
_entity_poly.pdbx_seq_one_letter_code
_entity_poly.pdbx_strand_id
1 'polypeptide(L)'
;MQKLYDEMKMRIEATKKLDRIPDYIRKQHKGFCEWDFVTNKRDHQTILQIRVSSRISNGPIILNLDCDMYSNNSKSIKYSLCIFMDEEKGDEIAYIQFPQKFNNLTKNDIYGCSLRVTQQLELAGLDANGGPMYIGTGCFHRREALCGKQYEKNYKVDWKKLNDTKANESTSLLEETCKVLASCTFEHNTPWGNEMGLKYGILVEDIITGLSIKCRGWKSMYLNPEREGFLGVAPTTLLQLLVQHTRWAEGHLQIFLSRYCSLVYGYKRIPLKLRLAYCPFNLWAANCLATLYYVVVPCLCLLKGFSLYQAPGWYHLYMLPWYTMHIALVNSYGAEAHSEVGAMIKGLVVQENNFILLCLLSNHLEAIRLTFALTAKVSDVNVSKRYEQELIEFGATSPMFDILATLAMLNLFGSFGAIKKVILDADEDFKVLDQFGLQILLCLVLATINLPVYQALFFRKDNGKMPSSVTYKSIIFALLACTVAMY
;
A
#
# COMPACT_ATOMS: atom_id res chain seq x y z
N MET A 1 -37.60 -4.71 -3.79
CA MET A 1 -36.16 -4.61 -3.42
C MET A 1 -35.58 -3.24 -3.73
N GLN A 2 -35.56 -2.76 -4.98
CA GLN A 2 -34.99 -1.45 -5.33
C GLN A 2 -35.56 -0.29 -4.52
N LYS A 3 -36.90 -0.20 -4.42
CA LYS A 3 -37.58 0.82 -3.61
C LYS A 3 -37.12 0.85 -2.14
N LEU A 4 -36.99 -0.33 -1.51
CA LEU A 4 -36.53 -0.45 -0.12
C LEU A 4 -35.08 -0.01 0.03
N TYR A 5 -34.23 -0.30 -0.96
CA TYR A 5 -32.85 0.17 -0.99
C TYR A 5 -32.79 1.70 -1.12
N ASP A 6 -33.57 2.29 -2.02
CA ASP A 6 -33.60 3.74 -2.23
C ASP A 6 -34.13 4.46 -0.97
N GLU A 7 -35.15 3.92 -0.31
CA GLU A 7 -35.64 4.42 0.98
C GLU A 7 -34.56 4.35 2.08
N MET A 8 -33.84 3.23 2.19
CA MET A 8 -32.73 3.08 3.13
C MET A 8 -31.60 4.09 2.83
N LYS A 9 -31.22 4.23 1.55
CA LYS A 9 -30.19 5.16 1.10
C LYS A 9 -30.55 6.60 1.48
N MET A 10 -31.78 7.04 1.19
CA MET A 10 -32.25 8.38 1.56
C MET A 10 -32.16 8.63 3.07
N ARG A 11 -32.50 7.64 3.90
CA ARG A 11 -32.38 7.75 5.37
C ARG A 11 -30.94 7.90 5.84
N ILE A 12 -30.01 7.15 5.24
CA ILE A 12 -28.57 7.23 5.55
C ILE A 12 -28.02 8.58 5.10
N GLU A 13 -28.35 9.03 3.89
CA GLU A 13 -27.92 10.34 3.35
C GLU A 13 -28.45 11.50 4.18
N ALA A 14 -29.72 11.43 4.62
CA ALA A 14 -30.29 12.43 5.52
C ALA A 14 -29.55 12.49 6.86
N THR A 15 -29.25 11.33 7.46
CA THR A 15 -28.49 11.24 8.72
C THR A 15 -27.08 11.79 8.55
N LYS A 16 -26.39 11.44 7.46
CA LYS A 16 -25.05 11.95 7.12
C LYS A 16 -25.07 13.47 6.93
N LYS A 17 -26.07 14.03 6.23
CA LYS A 17 -26.20 15.46 5.99
C LYS A 17 -26.47 16.24 7.27
N LEU A 18 -27.24 15.66 8.18
CA LEU A 18 -27.57 16.27 9.47
C LEU A 18 -26.46 16.09 10.51
N ASP A 19 -25.48 15.23 10.25
CA ASP A 19 -24.46 14.77 11.20
C ASP A 19 -25.05 14.24 12.53
N ARG A 20 -26.31 13.81 12.47
CA ARG A 20 -27.06 13.25 13.60
C ARG A 20 -28.25 12.44 13.10
N ILE A 21 -28.69 11.51 13.93
CA ILE A 21 -29.94 10.78 13.69
C ILE A 21 -31.11 11.77 13.83
N PRO A 22 -32.03 11.84 12.84
CA PRO A 22 -33.21 12.69 12.94
C PRO A 22 -34.01 12.42 14.22
N ASP A 23 -34.50 13.47 14.89
CA ASP A 23 -35.15 13.36 16.19
C ASP A 23 -36.38 12.42 16.18
N TYR A 24 -37.11 12.37 15.07
CA TYR A 24 -38.25 11.44 14.92
C TYR A 24 -37.82 9.97 14.88
N ILE A 25 -36.64 9.64 14.32
CA ILE A 25 -36.06 8.29 14.34
C ILE A 25 -35.49 8.00 15.74
N ARG A 26 -34.80 8.98 16.34
CA ARG A 26 -34.23 8.83 17.68
C ARG A 26 -35.29 8.48 18.72
N LYS A 27 -36.46 9.13 18.66
CA LYS A 27 -37.62 8.83 19.54
C LYS A 27 -38.22 7.43 19.35
N GLN A 28 -38.04 6.82 18.17
CA GLN A 28 -38.58 5.49 17.87
C GLN A 28 -37.68 4.35 18.36
N HIS A 29 -36.41 4.62 18.68
CA HIS A 29 -35.44 3.58 19.01
C HIS A 29 -34.70 3.89 20.31
N LYS A 30 -34.98 3.10 21.34
CA LYS A 30 -34.42 3.25 22.69
C LYS A 30 -32.88 3.24 22.71
N GLY A 31 -32.23 2.49 21.83
CA GLY A 31 -30.76 2.40 21.76
C GLY A 31 -30.05 3.69 21.33
N PHE A 32 -30.74 4.62 20.64
CA PHE A 32 -30.15 5.93 20.31
C PHE A 32 -30.25 6.94 21.47
N CYS A 33 -30.99 6.61 22.52
CA CYS A 33 -31.05 7.45 23.72
C CYS A 33 -29.78 7.30 24.59
N GLU A 34 -28.98 6.26 24.38
CA GLU A 34 -27.73 6.00 25.12
C GLU A 34 -26.52 6.77 24.57
N TRP A 35 -26.63 7.32 23.35
CA TRP A 35 -25.58 8.11 22.71
C TRP A 35 -25.77 9.60 22.99
N ASP A 36 -25.32 10.06 24.16
CA ASP A 36 -25.38 11.47 24.54
C ASP A 36 -24.25 12.30 23.92
N PHE A 37 -24.56 13.57 23.60
CA PHE A 37 -23.66 14.55 22.97
C PHE A 37 -22.41 14.91 23.80
N VAL A 38 -22.27 14.36 25.01
CA VAL A 38 -21.15 14.59 25.93
C VAL A 38 -19.96 13.64 25.65
N THR A 39 -20.18 12.56 24.90
CA THR A 39 -19.10 11.64 24.52
C THR A 39 -18.17 12.30 23.48
N ASN A 40 -16.93 12.58 23.88
CA ASN A 40 -15.90 13.08 22.96
C ASN A 40 -15.22 11.89 22.24
N LYS A 41 -14.56 12.12 21.10
CA LYS A 41 -13.83 11.08 20.33
C LYS A 41 -12.76 10.30 21.13
N ARG A 42 -12.40 10.75 22.32
CA ARG A 42 -11.44 10.15 23.27
C ARG A 42 -12.12 9.49 24.48
N ASP A 43 -13.44 9.62 24.61
CA ASP A 43 -14.22 9.12 25.74
C ASP A 43 -15.42 8.32 25.21
N HIS A 44 -15.11 7.14 24.68
CA HIS A 44 -16.08 6.18 24.14
C HIS A 44 -15.66 4.76 24.50
N GLN A 45 -16.62 3.84 24.52
CA GLN A 45 -16.33 2.41 24.72
C GLN A 45 -15.49 1.87 23.55
N THR A 46 -14.46 1.08 23.85
CA THR A 46 -13.58 0.50 22.82
C THR A 46 -14.24 -0.73 22.18
N ILE A 47 -14.22 -0.81 20.85
CA ILE A 47 -14.70 -1.99 20.12
C ILE A 47 -13.52 -2.93 19.85
N LEU A 48 -13.22 -3.83 20.78
CA LEU A 48 -12.19 -4.86 20.62
C LEU A 48 -12.81 -6.19 20.18
N GLN A 49 -12.97 -6.32 18.86
CA GLN A 49 -13.76 -7.37 18.21
C GLN A 49 -13.24 -8.79 18.50
N ILE A 50 -11.91 -8.99 18.53
CA ILE A 50 -11.34 -10.34 18.73
C ILE A 50 -11.67 -10.88 20.13
N ARG A 51 -11.54 -10.04 21.17
CA ARG A 51 -11.80 -10.45 22.56
C ARG A 51 -13.28 -10.60 22.82
N VAL A 52 -14.08 -9.59 22.48
CA VAL A 52 -15.53 -9.60 22.73
C VAL A 52 -16.20 -10.76 21.99
N SER A 53 -15.80 -11.02 20.73
CA SER A 53 -16.36 -12.14 19.96
C SER A 53 -16.07 -13.51 20.57
N SER A 54 -15.03 -13.68 21.39
CA SER A 54 -14.74 -14.96 22.05
C SER A 54 -15.77 -15.34 23.11
N ARG A 55 -16.54 -14.37 23.62
CA ARG A 55 -17.64 -14.63 24.56
C ARG A 55 -19.00 -14.68 23.89
N ILE A 56 -19.19 -13.92 22.81
CA ILE A 56 -20.48 -13.87 22.11
C ILE A 56 -20.70 -15.12 21.25
N SER A 57 -19.78 -15.43 20.34
CA SER A 57 -19.95 -16.52 19.37
C SER A 57 -18.79 -17.50 19.34
N ASN A 58 -17.63 -17.11 19.86
CA ASN A 58 -16.39 -17.88 19.90
C ASN A 58 -16.01 -18.55 18.57
N GLY A 59 -16.33 -17.91 17.44
CA GLY A 59 -16.10 -18.49 16.11
C GLY A 59 -14.62 -18.84 15.89
N PRO A 60 -14.29 -20.08 15.46
CA PRO A 60 -12.90 -20.54 15.34
C PRO A 60 -12.14 -19.89 14.19
N ILE A 61 -12.87 -19.39 13.19
CA ILE A 61 -12.34 -18.65 12.05
C ILE A 61 -12.84 -17.21 12.11
N ILE A 62 -11.94 -16.25 11.91
CA ILE A 62 -12.22 -14.82 11.92
C ILE A 62 -11.92 -14.27 10.53
N LEU A 63 -12.89 -13.60 9.89
CA LEU A 63 -12.63 -12.82 8.68
C LEU A 63 -12.25 -11.40 9.09
N ASN A 64 -11.07 -10.96 8.66
CA ASN A 64 -10.71 -9.54 8.71
C ASN A 64 -11.00 -8.86 7.36
N LEU A 65 -11.68 -7.71 7.42
CA LEU A 65 -12.12 -6.96 6.25
C LEU A 65 -12.22 -5.46 6.58
N ASP A 66 -11.61 -4.64 5.74
CA ASP A 66 -11.69 -3.18 5.84
C ASP A 66 -13.06 -2.63 5.44
N CYS A 67 -13.39 -1.42 5.89
CA CYS A 67 -14.66 -0.76 5.58
C CYS A 67 -14.83 -0.39 4.10
N ASP A 68 -13.73 -0.25 3.36
CA ASP A 68 -13.73 0.00 1.91
C ASP A 68 -13.69 -1.28 1.08
N MET A 69 -13.79 -2.46 1.73
CA MET A 69 -13.80 -3.78 1.10
C MET A 69 -15.12 -4.51 1.40
N TYR A 70 -15.63 -5.26 0.42
CA TYR A 70 -16.84 -6.09 0.56
C TYR A 70 -16.66 -7.47 -0.05
N SER A 71 -17.44 -8.44 0.43
CA SER A 71 -17.47 -9.79 -0.14
C SER A 71 -18.11 -9.77 -1.52
N ASN A 72 -17.34 -10.12 -2.54
CA ASN A 72 -17.83 -10.23 -3.91
C ASN A 72 -18.22 -11.67 -4.26
N ASN A 73 -17.74 -12.66 -3.52
CA ASN A 73 -18.03 -14.06 -3.72
C ASN A 73 -18.51 -14.72 -2.42
N SER A 74 -19.79 -15.09 -2.36
CA SER A 74 -20.38 -15.76 -1.20
C SER A 74 -19.77 -17.15 -0.93
N LYS A 75 -19.01 -17.71 -1.87
CA LYS A 75 -18.27 -18.97 -1.69
C LYS A 75 -16.89 -18.79 -1.04
N SER A 76 -16.39 -17.57 -0.85
CA SER A 76 -15.04 -17.35 -0.26
C SER A 76 -14.85 -18.04 1.08
N ILE A 77 -15.89 -18.03 1.94
CA ILE A 77 -15.86 -18.76 3.21
C ILE A 77 -15.80 -20.28 3.01
N LYS A 78 -16.55 -20.83 2.04
CA LYS A 78 -16.53 -22.28 1.74
C LYS A 78 -15.16 -22.71 1.23
N TYR A 79 -14.53 -21.93 0.36
CA TYR A 79 -13.20 -22.20 -0.13
C TYR A 79 -12.16 -22.15 0.99
N SER A 80 -12.27 -21.17 1.89
CA SER A 80 -11.39 -21.05 3.05
C SER A 80 -11.56 -22.23 4.01
N LEU A 81 -12.79 -22.65 4.27
CA LEU A 81 -13.07 -23.81 5.12
C LEU A 81 -12.54 -25.11 4.50
N CYS A 82 -12.63 -25.27 3.18
CA CYS A 82 -12.04 -26.42 2.48
C CYS A 82 -10.55 -26.57 2.80
N ILE A 83 -9.80 -25.46 2.81
CA ILE A 83 -8.37 -25.45 3.15
C ILE A 83 -8.16 -25.70 4.64
N PHE A 84 -8.89 -25.03 5.53
CA PHE A 84 -8.71 -25.21 6.97
C PHE A 84 -9.08 -26.60 7.48
N MET A 85 -10.02 -27.27 6.79
CA MET A 85 -10.53 -28.60 7.13
C MET A 85 -9.83 -29.72 6.35
N ASP A 86 -8.83 -29.39 5.53
CA ASP A 86 -7.98 -30.39 4.87
C ASP A 86 -7.31 -31.30 5.92
N GLU A 87 -7.47 -32.62 5.77
CA GLU A 87 -7.07 -33.59 6.80
C GLU A 87 -5.55 -33.72 6.94
N GLU A 88 -4.80 -33.40 5.89
CA GLU A 88 -3.35 -33.53 5.85
C GLU A 88 -2.66 -32.25 6.34
N LYS A 89 -3.06 -31.10 5.79
CA LYS A 89 -2.35 -29.82 5.94
C LYS A 89 -3.23 -28.69 6.50
N GLY A 90 -4.53 -28.88 6.66
CA GLY A 90 -5.42 -27.80 7.15
C GLY A 90 -5.03 -27.31 8.55
N ASP A 91 -4.51 -28.20 9.39
CA ASP A 91 -4.09 -27.90 10.76
C ASP A 91 -2.84 -27.03 10.86
N GLU A 92 -1.98 -26.97 9.82
CA GLU A 92 -0.79 -26.08 9.80
C GLU A 92 -1.11 -24.66 9.30
N ILE A 93 -2.28 -24.44 8.72
CA ILE A 93 -2.68 -23.14 8.17
C ILE A 93 -3.27 -22.26 9.28
N ALA A 94 -2.62 -21.13 9.53
CA ALA A 94 -3.11 -20.10 10.43
C ALA A 94 -4.00 -19.06 9.75
N TYR A 95 -3.74 -18.73 8.49
CA TYR A 95 -4.59 -17.80 7.76
C TYR A 95 -4.54 -18.00 6.25
N ILE A 96 -5.60 -17.57 5.59
CA ILE A 96 -5.79 -17.65 4.13
C ILE A 96 -5.98 -16.23 3.62
N GLN A 97 -5.04 -15.78 2.79
CA GLN A 97 -5.03 -14.44 2.20
C GLN A 97 -5.67 -14.50 0.81
N PHE A 98 -6.68 -13.67 0.58
CA PHE A 98 -7.22 -13.43 -0.75
C PHE A 98 -6.53 -12.23 -1.41
N PRO A 99 -6.52 -12.15 -2.75
CA PRO A 99 -6.06 -10.97 -3.44
C PRO A 99 -6.84 -9.71 -3.03
N GLN A 100 -6.14 -8.60 -2.88
CA GLN A 100 -6.79 -7.28 -2.74
C GLN A 100 -7.12 -6.74 -4.14
N LYS A 101 -8.42 -6.62 -4.44
CA LYS A 101 -8.93 -6.21 -5.76
C LYS A 101 -9.87 -5.03 -5.62
N PHE A 102 -9.97 -4.22 -6.67
CA PHE A 102 -10.71 -2.96 -6.63
C PHE A 102 -11.75 -2.88 -7.76
N ASN A 103 -12.93 -2.36 -7.45
CA ASN A 103 -14.04 -2.29 -8.41
C ASN A 103 -14.07 -0.99 -9.23
N ASN A 104 -13.35 0.04 -8.78
CA ASN A 104 -13.35 1.38 -9.37
C ASN A 104 -12.10 1.64 -10.22
N LEU A 105 -11.35 0.61 -10.62
CA LEU A 105 -10.18 0.79 -11.47
C LEU A 105 -10.61 1.28 -12.86
N THR A 106 -9.94 2.32 -13.35
CA THR A 106 -10.10 2.77 -14.73
C THR A 106 -9.40 1.81 -15.70
N LYS A 107 -9.69 1.94 -16.99
CA LYS A 107 -9.17 1.06 -18.03
C LYS A 107 -7.63 0.97 -18.02
N ASN A 108 -6.97 2.12 -17.91
CA ASN A 108 -5.51 2.23 -17.96
C ASN A 108 -4.85 2.20 -16.58
N ASP A 109 -5.63 2.18 -15.49
CA ASP A 109 -5.14 2.22 -14.11
C ASP A 109 -4.03 3.26 -13.92
N ILE A 110 -4.34 4.53 -14.18
CA ILE A 110 -3.38 5.64 -14.22
C ILE A 110 -2.56 5.83 -12.93
N TYR A 111 -3.00 5.22 -11.83
CA TYR A 111 -2.35 5.22 -10.52
C TYR A 111 -1.75 3.86 -10.12
N GLY A 112 -1.80 2.86 -11.01
CA GLY A 112 -1.32 1.50 -10.80
C GLY A 112 -1.87 0.85 -9.52
N CYS A 113 -3.10 1.17 -9.12
CA CYS A 113 -3.71 0.74 -7.86
C CYS A 113 -4.02 -0.76 -7.85
N SER A 114 -4.06 -1.41 -9.01
CA SER A 114 -4.37 -2.84 -9.13
C SER A 114 -3.33 -3.77 -8.48
N LEU A 115 -2.09 -3.30 -8.27
CA LEU A 115 -0.98 -4.07 -7.67
C LEU A 115 -0.81 -5.46 -8.33
N ARG A 116 -1.05 -5.58 -9.65
CA ARG A 116 -1.13 -6.85 -10.39
C ARG A 116 0.06 -7.76 -10.14
N VAL A 117 1.29 -7.25 -10.24
CA VAL A 117 2.52 -8.03 -10.02
C VAL A 117 2.54 -8.64 -8.62
N THR A 118 2.27 -7.84 -7.59
CA THR A 118 2.22 -8.34 -6.21
C THR A 118 1.15 -9.41 -6.02
N GLN A 119 -0.06 -9.16 -6.51
CA GLN A 119 -1.20 -10.07 -6.31
C GLN A 119 -1.10 -11.35 -7.17
N GLN A 120 -0.58 -11.29 -8.39
CA GLN A 120 -0.56 -12.45 -9.30
C GLN A 120 0.73 -13.25 -9.23
N LEU A 121 1.86 -12.60 -8.92
CA LEU A 121 3.18 -13.22 -8.94
C LEU A 121 3.78 -13.34 -7.55
N GLU A 122 3.95 -12.22 -6.85
CA GLU A 122 4.79 -12.21 -5.64
C GLU A 122 4.13 -12.97 -4.48
N LEU A 123 2.83 -12.77 -4.23
CA LEU A 123 2.09 -13.48 -3.19
C LEU A 123 1.95 -14.98 -3.50
N ALA A 124 1.76 -15.34 -4.76
CA ALA A 124 1.76 -16.74 -5.20
C ALA A 124 3.15 -17.38 -5.04
N GLY A 125 4.23 -16.65 -5.33
CA GLY A 125 5.61 -17.11 -5.12
C GLY A 125 5.97 -17.29 -3.64
N LEU A 126 5.44 -16.44 -2.76
CA LEU A 126 5.53 -16.60 -1.30
C LEU A 126 4.79 -17.84 -0.81
N ASP A 127 3.69 -18.21 -1.47
CA ASP A 127 2.88 -19.37 -1.10
C ASP A 127 3.68 -20.68 -1.15
N ALA A 128 4.52 -20.82 -2.17
CA ALA A 128 5.45 -21.94 -2.32
C ALA A 128 6.52 -22.04 -1.20
N ASN A 129 6.69 -21.00 -0.38
CA ASN A 129 7.72 -20.91 0.65
C ASN A 129 7.16 -20.79 2.07
N GLY A 130 5.92 -21.21 2.31
CA GLY A 130 5.26 -21.18 3.63
C GLY A 130 4.16 -20.14 3.75
N GLY A 131 3.73 -19.55 2.65
CA GLY A 131 2.52 -18.73 2.56
C GLY A 131 2.77 -17.24 2.34
N PRO A 132 1.76 -16.49 1.85
CA PRO A 132 1.82 -15.04 1.68
C PRO A 132 1.88 -14.29 3.02
N MET A 133 2.27 -13.02 2.97
CA MET A 133 2.10 -12.08 4.08
C MET A 133 0.60 -11.85 4.37
N TYR A 134 0.28 -11.44 5.60
CA TYR A 134 -1.04 -10.92 5.93
C TYR A 134 -1.08 -9.43 5.56
N ILE A 135 -1.94 -9.04 4.62
CA ILE A 135 -1.96 -7.68 4.02
C ILE A 135 -3.19 -6.85 4.45
N GLY A 136 -3.67 -7.09 5.67
CA GLY A 136 -4.61 -6.18 6.34
C GLY A 136 -6.08 -6.34 5.96
N THR A 137 -6.44 -7.09 4.92
CA THR A 137 -7.85 -7.27 4.53
C THR A 137 -8.08 -8.55 3.72
N GLY A 138 -9.34 -8.97 3.59
CA GLY A 138 -9.72 -10.16 2.82
C GLY A 138 -9.03 -11.43 3.32
N CYS A 139 -8.83 -11.55 4.63
CA CYS A 139 -8.05 -12.63 5.22
C CYS A 139 -8.87 -13.39 6.25
N PHE A 140 -8.94 -14.71 6.10
CA PHE A 140 -9.53 -15.59 7.12
C PHE A 140 -8.43 -16.10 8.04
N HIS A 141 -8.55 -15.83 9.33
CA HIS A 141 -7.61 -16.26 10.37
C HIS A 141 -8.21 -17.37 11.23
N ARG A 142 -7.39 -18.36 11.56
CA ARG A 142 -7.62 -19.26 12.69
C ARG A 142 -7.46 -18.47 14.00
N ARG A 143 -8.53 -18.41 14.79
CA ARG A 143 -8.59 -17.61 16.04
C ARG A 143 -7.43 -17.90 16.97
N GLU A 144 -7.16 -19.17 17.24
CA GLU A 144 -6.11 -19.61 18.16
C GLU A 144 -4.71 -19.17 17.70
N ALA A 145 -4.41 -19.21 16.40
CA ALA A 145 -3.14 -18.73 15.86
C ALA A 145 -2.99 -17.20 16.01
N LEU A 146 -4.07 -16.45 15.74
CA LEU A 146 -4.14 -15.00 15.97
C LEU A 146 -4.02 -14.67 17.46
N CYS A 147 -4.62 -15.48 18.33
CA CYS A 147 -4.52 -15.40 19.79
C CYS A 147 -3.21 -15.99 20.36
N GLY A 148 -2.15 -16.09 19.55
CA GLY A 148 -0.80 -16.35 20.06
C GLY A 148 -0.42 -17.82 20.24
N LYS A 149 -1.31 -18.78 19.91
CA LYS A 149 -0.97 -20.21 20.00
C LYS A 149 0.28 -20.52 19.17
N GLN A 150 1.18 -21.30 19.74
CA GLN A 150 2.32 -21.86 19.05
C GLN A 150 1.89 -23.12 18.29
N TYR A 151 2.35 -23.26 17.05
CA TYR A 151 2.12 -24.48 16.28
C TYR A 151 3.06 -25.58 16.76
N GLU A 152 2.51 -26.74 17.03
CA GLU A 152 3.24 -27.95 17.39
C GLU A 152 3.14 -28.97 16.27
N LYS A 153 4.23 -29.69 16.01
CA LYS A 153 4.22 -30.76 15.01
C LYS A 153 3.20 -31.83 15.44
N ASN A 154 2.31 -32.21 14.52
CA ASN A 154 1.16 -33.10 14.75
C ASN A 154 -0.02 -32.46 15.51
N TYR A 155 -0.04 -31.13 15.64
CA TYR A 155 -1.25 -30.44 16.08
C TYR A 155 -2.45 -30.84 15.21
N LYS A 156 -3.56 -31.21 15.85
CA LYS A 156 -4.84 -31.55 15.21
C LYS A 156 -5.94 -30.72 15.83
N VAL A 157 -6.73 -30.09 14.97
CA VAL A 157 -7.85 -29.25 15.40
C VAL A 157 -9.03 -30.13 15.75
N ASP A 158 -9.52 -30.01 16.98
CA ASP A 158 -10.78 -30.65 17.39
C ASP A 158 -11.98 -29.78 16.99
N TRP A 159 -12.43 -29.95 15.75
CA TRP A 159 -13.59 -29.23 15.21
C TRP A 159 -14.90 -29.58 15.95
N LYS A 160 -15.00 -30.75 16.58
CA LYS A 160 -16.21 -31.16 17.33
C LYS A 160 -16.31 -30.37 18.62
N LYS A 161 -15.22 -30.29 19.39
CA LYS A 161 -15.15 -29.48 20.60
C LYS A 161 -15.43 -28.00 20.34
N LEU A 162 -15.03 -27.47 19.19
CA LEU A 162 -15.30 -26.09 18.80
C LEU A 162 -16.80 -25.84 18.52
N ASN A 163 -17.54 -26.84 18.04
CA ASN A 163 -18.99 -26.75 17.77
C ASN A 163 -19.85 -26.84 19.04
N ASP A 164 -19.35 -27.41 20.13
CA ASP A 164 -20.09 -27.58 21.40
C ASP A 164 -20.16 -26.31 22.28
N THR A 165 -19.98 -25.13 21.69
CA THR A 165 -19.90 -23.83 22.38
C THR A 165 -21.25 -23.20 22.75
N LYS A 166 -22.32 -23.99 22.94
CA LYS A 166 -23.59 -23.47 23.46
C LYS A 166 -23.49 -23.20 24.97
N ALA A 167 -23.09 -22.00 25.33
CA ALA A 167 -23.23 -21.50 26.69
C ALA A 167 -24.69 -21.07 26.93
N ASN A 168 -25.42 -21.76 27.81
CA ASN A 168 -26.72 -21.33 28.32
C ASN A 168 -26.54 -20.22 29.38
N GLU A 169 -25.90 -19.12 29.01
CA GLU A 169 -25.69 -17.95 29.88
C GLU A 169 -26.76 -16.88 29.62
N SER A 170 -27.11 -16.11 30.65
CA SER A 170 -28.04 -14.98 30.50
C SER A 170 -27.40 -13.84 29.70
N THR A 171 -28.22 -13.11 28.93
CA THR A 171 -27.75 -11.96 28.12
C THR A 171 -27.10 -10.87 28.97
N SER A 172 -27.59 -10.63 30.19
CA SER A 172 -27.01 -9.65 31.12
C SER A 172 -25.61 -10.03 31.57
N LEU A 173 -25.36 -11.30 31.89
CA LEU A 173 -24.03 -11.79 32.26
C LEU A 173 -23.05 -11.73 31.08
N LEU A 174 -23.53 -12.05 29.87
CA LEU A 174 -22.72 -11.92 28.66
C LEU A 174 -22.31 -10.46 28.42
N GLU A 175 -23.24 -9.52 28.60
CA GLU A 175 -22.98 -8.08 28.46
C GLU A 175 -21.95 -7.60 29.49
N GLU A 176 -22.09 -7.96 30.77
CA GLU A 176 -21.13 -7.61 31.82
C GLU A 176 -19.73 -8.17 31.54
N THR A 177 -19.65 -9.43 31.10
CA THR A 177 -18.37 -10.05 30.74
C THR A 177 -17.74 -9.35 29.53
N CYS A 178 -18.53 -9.01 28.52
CA CYS A 178 -18.05 -8.29 27.34
C CYS A 178 -17.56 -6.88 27.69
N LYS A 179 -18.18 -6.19 28.65
CA LYS A 179 -17.71 -4.88 29.15
C LYS A 179 -16.32 -4.98 29.76
N VAL A 180 -16.03 -6.04 30.53
CA VAL A 180 -14.68 -6.28 31.08
C VAL A 180 -13.68 -6.51 29.95
N LEU A 181 -14.03 -7.33 28.95
CA LEU A 181 -13.17 -7.58 27.78
C LEU A 181 -12.96 -6.36 26.89
N ALA A 182 -13.89 -5.41 26.90
CA ALA A 182 -13.81 -4.14 26.16
C ALA A 182 -13.15 -3.01 26.97
N SER A 183 -12.77 -3.26 28.23
CA SER A 183 -12.15 -2.26 29.09
C SER A 183 -10.83 -1.76 28.50
N CYS A 184 -10.58 -0.44 28.62
CA CYS A 184 -9.30 0.18 28.27
C CYS A 184 -8.14 -0.34 29.12
N THR A 185 -8.42 -0.84 30.33
CA THR A 185 -7.40 -1.41 31.22
C THR A 185 -7.09 -2.87 30.93
N PHE A 186 -7.88 -3.56 30.11
CA PHE A 186 -7.74 -5.01 29.91
C PHE A 186 -6.36 -5.39 29.38
N GLU A 187 -5.79 -4.56 28.51
CA GLU A 187 -4.50 -4.80 27.89
C GLU A 187 -3.30 -4.57 28.81
N HIS A 188 -3.50 -3.87 29.94
CA HIS A 188 -2.41 -3.55 30.86
C HIS A 188 -1.80 -4.84 31.42
N ASN A 189 -0.48 -4.97 31.27
CA ASN A 189 0.29 -6.14 31.70
C ASN A 189 -0.16 -7.47 31.07
N THR A 190 -0.76 -7.42 29.87
CA THR A 190 -1.12 -8.61 29.10
C THR A 190 -0.23 -8.75 27.84
N PRO A 191 -0.15 -9.96 27.25
CA PRO A 191 0.57 -10.16 25.98
C PRO A 191 -0.15 -9.60 24.74
N TRP A 192 -1.36 -9.03 24.88
CA TRP A 192 -2.09 -8.42 23.76
C TRP A 192 -1.33 -7.26 23.15
N GLY A 193 -1.31 -7.17 21.82
CA GLY A 193 -0.54 -6.15 21.11
C GLY A 193 0.95 -6.46 21.00
N ASN A 194 1.51 -7.20 21.97
CA ASN A 194 2.94 -7.44 22.07
C ASN A 194 3.35 -8.82 21.57
N GLU A 195 2.59 -9.87 21.87
CA GLU A 195 2.90 -11.27 21.51
C GLU A 195 1.74 -11.94 20.75
N MET A 196 0.51 -11.57 21.09
CA MET A 196 -0.73 -12.10 20.52
C MET A 196 -1.67 -10.99 20.02
N GLY A 197 -2.67 -11.38 19.25
CA GLY A 197 -3.57 -10.44 18.56
C GLY A 197 -2.87 -9.75 17.40
N LEU A 198 -3.43 -8.60 17.00
CA LEU A 198 -2.74 -7.67 16.11
C LEU A 198 -1.56 -7.04 16.85
N LYS A 199 -0.40 -6.98 16.21
CA LYS A 199 0.85 -6.52 16.81
C LYS A 199 0.96 -4.99 16.77
N TYR A 200 1.31 -4.34 17.87
CA TYR A 200 1.39 -2.88 17.93
C TYR A 200 2.81 -2.34 17.67
N GLY A 201 2.89 -1.04 17.42
CA GLY A 201 4.13 -0.27 17.41
C GLY A 201 4.82 -0.12 16.04
N ILE A 202 4.22 -0.64 14.96
CA ILE A 202 4.68 -0.45 13.57
C ILE A 202 3.45 -0.13 12.71
N LEU A 203 3.62 0.75 11.72
CA LEU A 203 2.52 1.25 10.86
C LEU A 203 1.87 0.20 9.94
N VAL A 204 2.58 -0.90 9.68
CA VAL A 204 2.13 -2.08 8.92
C VAL A 204 2.01 -3.26 9.88
N GLU A 205 1.11 -3.11 10.87
CA GLU A 205 0.87 -4.11 11.91
C GLU A 205 0.44 -5.46 11.36
N ASP A 206 -0.23 -5.45 10.21
CA ASP A 206 -0.68 -6.62 9.47
C ASP A 206 0.51 -7.51 9.07
N ILE A 207 1.53 -6.94 8.44
CA ILE A 207 2.72 -7.65 7.99
C ILE A 207 3.46 -8.27 9.17
N ILE A 208 3.67 -7.52 10.26
CA ILE A 208 4.34 -8.07 11.46
C ILE A 208 3.48 -9.09 12.20
N THR A 209 2.15 -8.96 12.17
CA THR A 209 1.24 -9.96 12.74
C THR A 209 1.36 -11.27 11.98
N GLY A 210 1.33 -11.22 10.64
CA GLY A 210 1.55 -12.38 9.78
C GLY A 210 2.93 -13.02 10.00
N LEU A 211 3.98 -12.22 10.07
CA LEU A 211 5.34 -12.70 10.36
C LEU A 211 5.43 -13.34 11.75
N SER A 212 4.83 -12.74 12.77
CA SER A 212 4.80 -13.25 14.15
C SER A 212 4.07 -14.59 14.23
N ILE A 213 2.95 -14.74 13.52
CA ILE A 213 2.21 -16.01 13.41
C ILE A 213 3.10 -17.08 12.77
N LYS A 214 3.77 -16.77 11.65
CA LYS A 214 4.67 -17.72 10.97
C LYS A 214 5.86 -18.11 11.82
N CYS A 215 6.44 -17.16 12.57
CA CYS A 215 7.54 -17.43 13.49
C CYS A 215 7.14 -18.31 14.70
N ARG A 216 5.83 -18.48 14.95
CA ARG A 216 5.30 -19.47 15.89
C ARG A 216 5.10 -20.86 15.27
N GLY A 217 5.59 -21.08 14.05
CA GLY A 217 5.56 -22.38 13.36
C GLY A 217 4.38 -22.59 12.41
N TRP A 218 3.44 -21.64 12.36
CA TRP A 218 2.29 -21.73 11.45
C TRP A 218 2.67 -21.41 9.99
N LYS A 219 1.85 -21.88 9.05
CA LYS A 219 1.88 -21.46 7.64
C LYS A 219 0.67 -20.61 7.30
N SER A 220 0.72 -19.98 6.13
CA SER A 220 -0.46 -19.36 5.53
C SER A 220 -0.65 -19.86 4.10
N MET A 221 -1.80 -19.57 3.51
CA MET A 221 -2.10 -19.93 2.13
C MET A 221 -2.60 -18.71 1.34
N TYR A 222 -2.22 -18.63 0.07
CA TYR A 222 -2.76 -17.65 -0.87
C TYR A 222 -3.89 -18.28 -1.70
N LEU A 223 -5.07 -17.64 -1.73
CA LEU A 223 -6.22 -18.16 -2.46
C LEU A 223 -6.77 -17.14 -3.44
N ASN A 224 -6.57 -17.39 -4.73
CA ASN A 224 -7.03 -16.55 -5.85
C ASN A 224 -8.08 -17.29 -6.70
N PRO A 225 -9.37 -17.30 -6.29
CA PRO A 225 -10.43 -17.96 -7.06
C PRO A 225 -10.77 -17.17 -8.34
N GLU A 226 -11.32 -17.86 -9.35
CA GLU A 226 -11.74 -17.26 -10.63
C GLU A 226 -12.69 -16.06 -10.44
N ARG A 227 -13.69 -16.20 -9.56
CA ARG A 227 -14.48 -15.06 -9.10
C ARG A 227 -13.82 -14.45 -7.88
N GLU A 228 -13.35 -13.23 -8.05
CA GLU A 228 -12.68 -12.43 -7.02
C GLU A 228 -13.44 -12.49 -5.69
N GLY A 229 -12.70 -12.85 -4.63
CA GLY A 229 -13.29 -13.11 -3.32
C GLY A 229 -13.85 -11.85 -2.67
N PHE A 230 -13.05 -10.78 -2.70
CA PHE A 230 -13.34 -9.48 -2.11
C PHE A 230 -13.01 -8.37 -3.10
N LEU A 231 -13.81 -7.31 -3.09
CA LEU A 231 -13.60 -6.11 -3.89
C LEU A 231 -13.63 -4.90 -2.97
N GLY A 232 -12.80 -3.91 -3.23
CA GLY A 232 -12.89 -2.62 -2.55
C GLY A 232 -12.69 -1.43 -3.46
N VAL A 233 -12.35 -0.30 -2.85
CA VAL A 233 -12.26 1.00 -3.52
C VAL A 233 -10.82 1.52 -3.49
N ALA A 234 -10.19 1.61 -4.65
CA ALA A 234 -8.86 2.18 -4.84
C ALA A 234 -8.86 3.70 -4.64
N PRO A 235 -7.72 4.31 -4.26
CA PRO A 235 -7.53 5.76 -4.32
C PRO A 235 -7.90 6.34 -5.68
N THR A 236 -8.62 7.47 -5.68
CA THR A 236 -9.03 8.19 -6.89
C THR A 236 -8.22 9.46 -7.14
N THR A 237 -7.25 9.76 -6.27
CA THR A 237 -6.34 10.91 -6.41
C THR A 237 -4.89 10.51 -6.19
N LEU A 238 -3.97 11.23 -6.81
CA LEU A 238 -2.53 11.01 -6.65
C LEU A 238 -2.07 11.24 -5.20
N LEU A 239 -2.60 12.27 -4.52
CA LEU A 239 -2.22 12.55 -3.13
C LEU A 239 -2.65 11.42 -2.18
N GLN A 240 -3.87 10.87 -2.33
CA GLN A 240 -4.31 9.73 -1.52
C GLN A 240 -3.41 8.51 -1.72
N LEU A 241 -3.02 8.24 -2.98
CA LEU A 241 -2.09 7.18 -3.31
C LEU A 241 -0.72 7.39 -2.66
N LEU A 242 -0.16 8.58 -2.78
CA LEU A 242 1.14 8.93 -2.23
C LEU A 242 1.17 8.79 -0.71
N VAL A 243 0.15 9.32 -0.01
CA VAL A 243 0.03 9.17 1.44
C VAL A 243 -0.05 7.70 1.85
N GLN A 244 -0.81 6.89 1.12
CA GLN A 244 -0.90 5.45 1.38
C GLN A 244 0.45 4.75 1.20
N HIS A 245 1.13 5.00 0.08
CA HIS A 245 2.42 4.39 -0.26
C HIS A 245 3.52 4.82 0.71
N THR A 246 3.58 6.09 1.12
CA THR A 246 4.54 6.56 2.11
C THR A 246 4.36 5.86 3.45
N ARG A 247 3.11 5.66 3.90
CA ARG A 247 2.83 4.89 5.14
C ARG A 247 3.31 3.45 5.04
N TRP A 248 3.08 2.79 3.90
CA TRP A 248 3.57 1.43 3.67
C TRP A 248 5.09 1.38 3.64
N ALA A 249 5.75 2.28 2.90
CA ALA A 249 7.19 2.37 2.82
C ALA A 249 7.83 2.60 4.20
N GLU A 250 7.26 3.49 5.01
CA GLU A 250 7.70 3.76 6.38
C GLU A 250 7.58 2.52 7.24
N GLY A 251 6.39 1.91 7.26
CA GLY A 251 6.15 0.72 8.04
C GLY A 251 7.06 -0.44 7.65
N HIS A 252 7.24 -0.69 6.36
CA HIS A 252 8.13 -1.74 5.85
C HIS A 252 9.59 -1.52 6.25
N LEU A 253 10.06 -0.27 6.17
CA LEU A 253 11.41 0.08 6.61
C LEU A 253 11.57 -0.03 8.13
N GLN A 254 10.55 0.34 8.92
CA GLN A 254 10.50 0.12 10.36
C GLN A 254 10.60 -1.38 10.70
N ILE A 255 9.95 -2.27 9.93
CA ILE A 255 10.15 -3.72 10.10
C ILE A 255 11.61 -4.08 9.90
N PHE A 256 12.22 -3.63 8.80
CA PHE A 256 13.60 -3.99 8.47
C PHE A 256 14.61 -3.53 9.53
N LEU A 257 14.43 -2.30 10.05
CA LEU A 257 15.35 -1.68 11.01
C LEU A 257 15.08 -2.07 12.47
N SER A 258 13.97 -2.76 12.76
CA SER A 258 13.62 -3.17 14.12
C SER A 258 13.98 -4.63 14.42
N ARG A 259 13.71 -5.05 15.65
CA ARG A 259 13.80 -6.46 16.07
C ARG A 259 12.92 -7.42 15.24
N TYR A 260 11.96 -6.89 14.48
CA TYR A 260 11.07 -7.66 13.62
C TYR A 260 11.62 -7.89 12.21
N CYS A 261 12.87 -7.46 11.92
CA CYS A 261 13.55 -7.78 10.67
C CYS A 261 13.44 -9.28 10.36
N SER A 262 12.87 -9.64 9.21
CA SER A 262 12.58 -11.04 8.84
C SER A 262 13.83 -11.94 8.91
N LEU A 263 15.00 -11.39 8.60
CA LEU A 263 16.28 -12.10 8.63
C LEU A 263 16.68 -12.51 10.06
N VAL A 264 16.41 -11.63 11.03
CA VAL A 264 16.76 -11.79 12.46
C VAL A 264 15.64 -12.48 13.21
N TYR A 265 14.43 -11.91 13.18
CA TYR A 265 13.26 -12.39 13.92
C TYR A 265 12.84 -13.79 13.48
N GLY A 266 12.97 -14.09 12.18
CA GLY A 266 12.67 -15.39 11.60
C GLY A 266 13.81 -16.40 11.70
N TYR A 267 14.99 -16.03 12.20
CA TYR A 267 16.15 -16.92 12.25
C TYR A 267 15.83 -18.20 13.03
N LYS A 268 16.06 -19.36 12.40
CA LYS A 268 15.69 -20.71 12.89
C LYS A 268 14.19 -20.93 13.18
N ARG A 269 13.32 -19.98 12.85
CA ARG A 269 11.86 -20.07 13.04
C ARG A 269 11.09 -20.25 11.73
N ILE A 270 11.58 -19.64 10.65
CA ILE A 270 11.01 -19.78 9.30
C ILE A 270 12.10 -20.05 8.24
N PRO A 271 11.76 -20.67 7.09
CA PRO A 271 12.72 -21.00 6.04
C PRO A 271 13.51 -19.78 5.55
N LEU A 272 14.79 -19.97 5.17
CA LEU A 272 15.63 -18.89 4.64
C LEU A 272 15.00 -18.21 3.42
N LYS A 273 14.44 -19.00 2.50
CA LYS A 273 13.75 -18.50 1.31
C LYS A 273 12.62 -17.54 1.67
N LEU A 274 11.80 -17.89 2.67
CA LEU A 274 10.72 -17.03 3.14
C LEU A 274 11.27 -15.76 3.78
N ARG A 275 12.33 -15.85 4.61
CA ARG A 275 12.97 -14.67 5.21
C ARG A 275 13.44 -13.67 4.16
N LEU A 276 14.11 -14.17 3.12
CA LEU A 276 14.59 -13.37 2.00
C LEU A 276 13.43 -12.79 1.18
N ALA A 277 12.33 -13.52 1.01
CA ALA A 277 11.16 -13.05 0.25
C ALA A 277 10.41 -11.87 0.92
N TYR A 278 10.58 -11.63 2.22
CA TYR A 278 10.09 -10.41 2.88
C TYR A 278 10.98 -9.18 2.60
N CYS A 279 12.26 -9.39 2.25
CA CYS A 279 13.22 -8.28 2.11
C CYS A 279 12.86 -7.29 0.99
N PRO A 280 12.42 -7.71 -0.22
CA PRO A 280 12.03 -6.76 -1.26
C PRO A 280 10.97 -5.75 -0.81
N PHE A 281 9.97 -6.20 -0.04
CA PHE A 281 8.94 -5.33 0.52
C PHE A 281 9.51 -4.43 1.63
N ASN A 282 10.26 -5.01 2.55
CA ASN A 282 10.84 -4.30 3.70
C ASN A 282 11.91 -3.27 3.31
N LEU A 283 12.59 -3.46 2.18
CA LEU A 283 13.62 -2.56 1.62
C LEU A 283 13.11 -1.71 0.46
N TRP A 284 11.82 -1.77 0.15
CA TRP A 284 11.23 -1.03 -0.97
C TRP A 284 11.52 0.47 -0.89
N ALA A 285 11.47 1.05 0.31
CA ALA A 285 11.80 2.45 0.54
C ALA A 285 13.27 2.77 0.20
N ALA A 286 14.20 1.86 0.47
CA ALA A 286 15.63 2.07 0.24
C ALA A 286 15.98 2.21 -1.25
N ASN A 287 15.17 1.63 -2.14
CA ASN A 287 15.35 1.75 -3.59
C ASN A 287 15.23 3.19 -4.10
N CYS A 288 14.65 4.13 -3.33
CA CYS A 288 14.59 5.52 -3.73
C CYS A 288 15.96 6.17 -3.91
N LEU A 289 16.99 5.71 -3.18
CA LEU A 289 18.35 6.23 -3.34
C LEU A 289 18.90 5.92 -4.73
N ALA A 290 18.67 4.71 -5.22
CA ALA A 290 19.02 4.33 -6.58
C ALA A 290 18.21 5.14 -7.60
N THR A 291 16.90 5.28 -7.40
CA THR A 291 16.05 6.09 -8.29
C THR A 291 16.54 7.54 -8.38
N LEU A 292 16.83 8.18 -7.25
CA LEU A 292 17.32 9.56 -7.25
C LEU A 292 18.67 9.71 -7.91
N TYR A 293 19.56 8.73 -7.76
CA TYR A 293 20.80 8.73 -8.51
C TYR A 293 20.50 8.83 -10.01
N TYR A 294 19.64 7.97 -10.55
CA TYR A 294 19.30 7.98 -11.97
C TYR A 294 18.52 9.23 -12.42
N VAL A 295 17.72 9.83 -11.55
CA VAL A 295 16.89 11.02 -11.85
C VAL A 295 17.68 12.32 -11.77
N VAL A 296 18.71 12.40 -10.91
CA VAL A 296 19.44 13.64 -10.62
C VAL A 296 20.84 13.62 -11.23
N VAL A 297 21.64 12.59 -10.95
CA VAL A 297 23.09 12.59 -11.22
C VAL A 297 23.39 12.61 -12.73
N PRO A 298 22.77 11.76 -13.58
CA PRO A 298 22.96 11.82 -15.03
C PRO A 298 22.66 13.17 -15.65
N CYS A 299 21.59 13.84 -15.20
CA CYS A 299 21.20 15.16 -15.67
C CYS A 299 22.26 16.21 -15.31
N LEU A 300 22.67 16.29 -14.04
CA LEU A 300 23.66 17.27 -13.59
C LEU A 300 25.04 17.04 -14.24
N CYS A 301 25.47 15.78 -14.35
CA CYS A 301 26.71 15.44 -15.06
C CYS A 301 26.64 15.82 -16.54
N LEU A 302 25.50 15.60 -17.20
CA LEU A 302 25.31 15.99 -18.60
C LEU A 302 25.45 17.50 -18.79
N LEU A 303 24.85 18.30 -17.91
CA LEU A 303 24.93 19.76 -17.93
C LEU A 303 26.35 20.27 -17.67
N LYS A 304 27.10 19.63 -16.77
CA LYS A 304 28.52 19.94 -16.51
C LYS A 304 29.45 19.49 -17.65
N GLY A 305 28.99 18.55 -18.48
CA GLY A 305 29.78 17.93 -19.53
C GLY A 305 30.62 16.73 -19.10
N PHE A 306 30.27 16.11 -17.96
CA PHE A 306 30.88 14.88 -17.49
C PHE A 306 30.13 13.65 -18.02
N SER A 307 30.84 12.76 -18.72
CA SER A 307 30.28 11.50 -19.21
C SER A 307 30.33 10.43 -18.12
N LEU A 308 29.15 9.95 -17.69
CA LEU A 308 29.02 8.89 -16.67
C LEU A 308 29.19 7.50 -17.26
N TYR A 309 28.82 7.32 -18.53
CA TYR A 309 28.81 6.02 -19.18
C TYR A 309 29.94 5.97 -20.19
N GLN A 310 31.10 5.47 -19.76
CA GLN A 310 32.16 5.04 -20.67
C GLN A 310 31.82 3.64 -21.18
N ALA A 311 30.76 3.55 -21.98
CA ALA A 311 30.24 2.28 -22.47
C ALA A 311 31.09 1.80 -23.66
N PRO A 312 31.71 0.60 -23.60
CA PRO A 312 32.32 0.00 -24.78
C PRO A 312 31.26 -0.22 -25.86
N GLY A 313 31.64 -0.28 -27.14
CA GLY A 313 30.70 -0.47 -28.25
C GLY A 313 29.77 -1.70 -28.12
N TRP A 314 30.10 -2.67 -27.26
CA TRP A 314 29.34 -3.89 -26.98
C TRP A 314 28.40 -3.81 -25.75
N TYR A 315 28.16 -2.63 -25.18
CA TYR A 315 27.33 -2.46 -23.98
C TYR A 315 25.91 -3.03 -24.09
N HIS A 316 25.36 -3.10 -25.31
CA HIS A 316 24.07 -3.71 -25.60
C HIS A 316 24.01 -5.21 -25.20
N LEU A 317 25.16 -5.90 -25.17
CA LEU A 317 25.24 -7.28 -24.69
C LEU A 317 24.94 -7.40 -23.20
N TYR A 318 25.28 -6.38 -22.39
CA TYR A 318 24.93 -6.35 -20.97
C TYR A 318 23.43 -6.12 -20.72
N MET A 319 22.75 -5.56 -21.71
CA MET A 319 21.30 -5.31 -21.63
C MET A 319 20.50 -6.54 -22.07
N LEU A 320 21.11 -7.51 -22.77
CA LEU A 320 20.42 -8.73 -23.24
C LEU A 320 19.74 -9.52 -22.11
N PRO A 321 20.38 -9.80 -20.95
CA PRO A 321 19.71 -10.49 -19.85
C PRO A 321 18.50 -9.72 -19.30
N TRP A 322 18.56 -8.39 -19.30
CA TRP A 322 17.45 -7.53 -18.89
C TRP A 322 16.30 -7.60 -19.90
N TYR A 323 16.60 -7.53 -21.19
CA TYR A 323 15.60 -7.66 -22.24
C TYR A 323 14.94 -9.04 -22.23
N THR A 324 15.71 -10.12 -22.07
CA THR A 324 15.15 -11.48 -22.02
C THR A 324 14.30 -11.68 -20.77
N MET A 325 14.71 -11.15 -19.61
CA MET A 325 13.90 -11.18 -18.40
C MET A 325 12.60 -10.38 -18.57
N HIS A 326 12.68 -9.18 -19.13
CA HIS A 326 11.51 -8.35 -19.41
C HIS A 326 10.54 -9.05 -20.38
N ILE A 327 11.06 -9.59 -21.48
CA ILE A 327 10.25 -10.33 -22.46
C ILE A 327 9.62 -11.56 -21.81
N ALA A 328 10.37 -12.33 -21.00
CA ALA A 328 9.84 -13.49 -20.29
C ALA A 328 8.72 -13.09 -19.31
N LEU A 329 8.88 -11.98 -18.60
CA LEU A 329 7.88 -11.45 -17.68
C LEU A 329 6.61 -11.00 -18.43
N VAL A 330 6.77 -10.22 -19.51
CA VAL A 330 5.67 -9.76 -20.36
C VAL A 330 4.93 -10.92 -21.01
N ASN A 331 5.65 -11.94 -21.50
CA ASN A 331 5.05 -13.12 -22.12
C ASN A 331 4.33 -14.02 -21.10
N SER A 332 4.84 -14.11 -19.87
CA SER A 332 4.24 -14.96 -18.83
C SER A 332 3.01 -14.35 -18.19
N TYR A 333 2.91 -13.02 -18.15
CA TYR A 333 1.86 -12.31 -17.40
C TYR A 333 1.04 -11.31 -18.24
N GLY A 334 1.31 -11.23 -19.55
CA GLY A 334 0.63 -10.37 -20.51
C GLY A 334 1.20 -8.96 -20.55
N ALA A 335 1.07 -8.30 -21.71
CA ALA A 335 1.43 -6.88 -21.90
C ALA A 335 0.71 -5.95 -20.90
N GLU A 336 -0.45 -6.35 -20.39
CA GLU A 336 -1.22 -5.60 -19.40
C GLU A 336 -0.73 -5.74 -17.93
N ALA A 337 0.24 -6.62 -17.64
CA ALA A 337 0.91 -6.62 -16.33
C ALA A 337 1.75 -5.34 -16.12
N HIS A 338 2.09 -4.67 -17.23
CA HIS A 338 2.73 -3.37 -17.28
C HIS A 338 1.87 -2.44 -18.14
N SER A 339 0.91 -1.70 -17.57
CA SER A 339 0.51 -0.44 -18.22
C SER A 339 1.72 0.50 -18.14
N GLU A 340 2.58 0.42 -19.16
CA GLU A 340 4.01 0.77 -19.09
C GLU A 340 4.27 2.20 -18.63
N VAL A 341 3.40 3.16 -18.98
CA VAL A 341 3.62 4.56 -18.61
C VAL A 341 3.03 4.89 -17.23
N GLY A 342 1.83 4.42 -16.91
CA GLY A 342 1.18 4.69 -15.62
C GLY A 342 1.89 4.03 -14.43
N ALA A 343 2.36 2.79 -14.60
CA ALA A 343 3.15 2.08 -13.60
C ALA A 343 4.57 2.67 -13.45
N MET A 344 5.19 3.16 -14.54
CA MET A 344 6.48 3.86 -14.47
C MET A 344 6.35 5.24 -13.83
N ILE A 345 5.33 6.03 -14.17
CA ILE A 345 5.03 7.31 -13.51
C ILE A 345 4.75 7.07 -12.04
N LYS A 346 3.88 6.11 -11.70
CA LYS A 346 3.66 5.71 -10.30
C LYS A 346 4.97 5.31 -9.63
N GLY A 347 5.76 4.45 -10.26
CA GLY A 347 7.04 3.98 -9.71
C GLY A 347 7.99 5.14 -9.44
N LEU A 348 8.17 6.04 -10.40
CA LEU A 348 9.01 7.23 -10.28
C LEU A 348 8.49 8.14 -9.17
N VAL A 349 7.21 8.54 -9.24
CA VAL A 349 6.55 9.44 -8.29
C VAL A 349 6.57 8.87 -6.86
N VAL A 350 6.30 7.57 -6.69
CA VAL A 350 6.33 6.90 -5.38
C VAL A 350 7.75 6.80 -4.84
N GLN A 351 8.73 6.46 -5.68
CA GLN A 351 10.12 6.35 -5.25
C GLN A 351 10.73 7.72 -4.92
N GLU A 352 10.44 8.76 -5.70
CA GLU A 352 10.87 10.13 -5.40
C GLU A 352 10.32 10.62 -4.05
N ASN A 353 9.10 10.23 -3.68
CA ASN A 353 8.51 10.56 -2.38
C ASN A 353 9.07 9.71 -1.22
N ASN A 354 9.52 8.48 -1.46
CA ASN A 354 10.20 7.66 -0.46
C ASN A 354 11.55 8.24 -0.01
N PHE A 355 12.15 9.15 -0.79
CA PHE A 355 13.36 9.86 -0.35
C PHE A 355 13.10 10.81 0.81
N ILE A 356 11.96 11.52 0.81
CA ILE A 356 11.56 12.36 1.93
C ILE A 356 11.53 11.51 3.19
N LEU A 357 10.94 10.33 3.10
CA LEU A 357 10.86 9.39 4.22
C LEU A 357 12.27 8.98 4.72
N LEU A 358 13.23 8.69 3.84
CA LEU A 358 14.61 8.43 4.26
C LEU A 358 15.31 9.66 4.87
N CYS A 359 15.09 10.85 4.33
CA CYS A 359 15.62 12.10 4.89
C CYS A 359 15.01 12.41 6.28
N LEU A 360 13.72 12.10 6.48
CA LEU A 360 13.03 12.24 7.76
C LEU A 360 13.50 11.20 8.79
N LEU A 361 13.86 10.00 8.34
CA LEU A 361 14.40 8.95 9.22
C LEU A 361 15.89 9.14 9.56
N SER A 362 16.64 9.90 8.76
CA SER A 362 18.10 10.07 8.91
C SER A 362 18.53 11.33 9.67
N ASN A 363 17.64 12.26 10.00
CA ASN A 363 17.99 13.45 10.78
C ASN A 363 16.92 13.85 11.80
N HIS A 364 17.41 14.40 12.91
CA HIS A 364 16.79 15.00 14.10
C HIS A 364 15.63 16.00 13.92
N LEU A 365 14.79 15.89 12.88
CA LEU A 365 13.58 16.70 12.68
C LEU A 365 12.35 15.91 13.14
N GLU A 366 12.11 15.88 14.45
CA GLU A 366 10.81 15.48 15.05
C GLU A 366 9.61 16.25 14.46
N ALA A 367 9.86 17.35 13.75
CA ALA A 367 8.89 18.28 13.21
C ALA A 367 8.01 17.73 12.07
N ILE A 368 8.36 16.59 11.45
CA ILE A 368 7.53 15.95 10.42
C ILE A 368 7.38 14.46 10.75
N ARG A 369 6.86 14.14 11.94
CA ARG A 369 6.03 12.93 12.03
C ARG A 369 4.91 13.14 11.02
N LEU A 370 4.86 12.31 9.98
CA LEU A 370 3.63 12.13 9.21
C LEU A 370 2.61 11.56 10.19
N THR A 371 1.89 12.45 10.88
CA THR A 371 0.71 12.11 11.66
C THR A 371 -0.11 11.17 10.80
N PHE A 372 -0.51 10.03 11.37
CA PHE A 372 -1.35 9.04 10.71
C PHE A 372 -2.51 9.74 9.99
N ALA A 373 -2.33 9.97 8.69
CA ALA A 373 -3.35 10.56 7.85
C ALA A 373 -4.22 9.40 7.37
N LEU A 374 -5.48 9.42 7.79
CA LEU A 374 -6.48 8.51 7.23
C LEU A 374 -6.54 8.73 5.74
N THR A 375 -6.33 7.67 4.96
CA THR A 375 -6.47 7.72 3.51
C THR A 375 -7.96 7.72 3.19
N ALA A 376 -8.54 8.91 3.04
CA ALA A 376 -9.90 9.02 2.54
C ALA A 376 -10.00 8.32 1.17
N LYS A 377 -11.00 7.45 1.00
CA LYS A 377 -11.30 6.78 -0.29
C LYS A 377 -12.53 7.38 -0.99
N VAL A 378 -13.06 8.47 -0.43
CA VAL A 378 -14.19 9.21 -0.97
C VAL A 378 -13.68 10.51 -1.57
N SER A 379 -14.05 10.77 -2.81
CA SER A 379 -13.71 11.98 -3.55
C SER A 379 -14.97 12.76 -3.92
N ASP A 380 -14.81 14.09 -4.05
CA ASP A 380 -15.87 14.95 -4.57
C ASP A 380 -16.25 14.56 -6.00
N VAL A 381 -17.50 14.84 -6.39
CA VAL A 381 -18.06 14.48 -7.71
C VAL A 381 -17.16 14.94 -8.87
N ASN A 382 -16.60 16.15 -8.77
CA ASN A 382 -15.71 16.70 -9.79
C ASN A 382 -14.37 15.96 -9.87
N VAL A 383 -13.85 15.49 -8.75
CA VAL A 383 -12.61 14.70 -8.67
C VAL A 383 -12.86 13.30 -9.24
N SER A 384 -13.98 12.67 -8.87
CA SER A 384 -14.37 11.35 -9.39
C SER A 384 -14.55 11.38 -10.92
N LYS A 385 -15.17 12.43 -11.46
CA LYS A 385 -15.31 12.60 -12.92
C LYS A 385 -13.95 12.72 -13.63
N ARG A 386 -12.98 13.44 -13.06
CA ARG A 386 -11.62 13.51 -13.60
C ARG A 386 -10.92 12.15 -13.55
N TYR A 387 -11.09 11.43 -12.45
CA TYR A 387 -10.56 10.08 -12.33
C TYR A 387 -11.14 9.13 -13.38
N GLU A 388 -12.46 9.13 -13.60
CA GLU A 388 -13.12 8.35 -14.65
C GLU A 388 -12.65 8.74 -16.07
N GLN A 389 -12.26 9.99 -16.27
CA GLN A 389 -11.65 10.51 -17.51
C GLN A 389 -10.14 10.26 -17.61
N GLU A 390 -9.55 9.52 -16.65
CA GLU A 390 -8.14 9.19 -16.58
C GLU A 390 -7.20 10.41 -16.53
N LEU A 391 -7.69 11.48 -15.89
CA LEU A 391 -6.91 12.68 -15.60
C LEU A 391 -6.32 12.61 -14.19
N ILE A 392 -4.99 12.67 -14.10
CA ILE A 392 -4.27 12.68 -12.82
C ILE A 392 -4.64 13.93 -12.00
N GLU A 393 -4.88 13.79 -10.70
CA GLU A 393 -5.26 14.89 -9.81
C GLU A 393 -4.04 15.54 -9.14
N PHE A 394 -3.69 16.78 -9.51
CA PHE A 394 -2.60 17.55 -8.92
C PHE A 394 -3.06 18.80 -8.14
N GLY A 395 -4.38 19.04 -8.03
CA GLY A 395 -4.91 20.29 -7.45
C GLY A 395 -4.65 20.49 -5.95
N ALA A 396 -4.26 19.43 -5.24
CA ALA A 396 -3.97 19.51 -3.81
C ALA A 396 -2.62 20.20 -3.53
N THR A 397 -2.52 20.91 -2.41
CA THR A 397 -1.23 21.46 -1.95
C THR A 397 -0.55 20.43 -1.06
N SER A 398 0.64 19.96 -1.45
CA SER A 398 1.45 19.01 -0.67
C SER A 398 2.94 19.16 -0.97
N PRO A 399 3.83 19.06 0.03
CA PRO A 399 5.28 19.00 -0.20
C PRO A 399 5.71 17.87 -1.14
N MET A 400 4.91 16.79 -1.21
CA MET A 400 5.13 15.68 -2.14
C MET A 400 5.11 16.12 -3.62
N PHE A 401 4.29 17.12 -3.94
CA PHE A 401 4.23 17.69 -5.29
C PHE A 401 5.35 18.69 -5.54
N ASP A 402 5.86 19.38 -4.51
CA ASP A 402 7.04 20.24 -4.64
C ASP A 402 8.25 19.43 -5.14
N ILE A 403 8.47 18.22 -4.60
CA ILE A 403 9.58 17.35 -5.01
C ILE A 403 9.37 16.80 -6.41
N LEU A 404 8.21 16.19 -6.67
CA LEU A 404 7.87 15.64 -7.98
C LEU A 404 8.06 16.69 -9.08
N ALA A 405 7.53 17.89 -8.86
CA ALA A 405 7.66 18.99 -9.82
C ALA A 405 9.13 19.44 -9.97
N THR A 406 9.90 19.49 -8.88
CA THR A 406 11.32 19.90 -8.94
C THR A 406 12.15 18.91 -9.75
N LEU A 407 11.97 17.61 -9.53
CA LEU A 407 12.70 16.55 -10.26
C LEU A 407 12.27 16.48 -11.72
N ALA A 408 10.97 16.66 -12.01
CA ALA A 408 10.50 16.82 -13.38
C ALA A 408 11.18 18.02 -14.04
N MET A 409 11.15 19.21 -13.43
CA MET A 409 11.79 20.41 -13.98
C MET A 409 13.29 20.25 -14.19
N LEU A 410 13.99 19.56 -13.27
CA LEU A 410 15.41 19.26 -13.41
C LEU A 410 15.67 18.42 -14.67
N ASN A 411 14.88 17.37 -14.91
CA ASN A 411 15.03 16.54 -16.10
C ASN A 411 14.65 17.29 -17.38
N LEU A 412 13.65 18.18 -17.33
CA LEU A 412 13.31 19.05 -18.45
C LEU A 412 14.49 19.97 -18.83
N PHE A 413 15.12 20.61 -17.84
CA PHE A 413 16.30 21.44 -18.07
C PHE A 413 17.50 20.63 -18.56
N GLY A 414 17.69 19.42 -18.04
CA GLY A 414 18.66 18.45 -18.55
C GLY A 414 18.44 18.12 -20.02
N SER A 415 17.20 17.84 -20.44
CA SER A 415 16.84 17.59 -21.84
C SER A 415 17.10 18.81 -22.73
N PHE A 416 16.80 20.02 -22.28
CA PHE A 416 17.15 21.23 -23.04
C PHE A 416 18.67 21.42 -23.15
N GLY A 417 19.42 21.16 -22.08
CA GLY A 417 20.87 21.15 -22.09
C GLY A 417 21.44 20.11 -23.06
N ALA A 418 20.85 18.92 -23.09
CA ALA A 418 21.20 17.83 -24.00
C ALA A 418 21.02 18.26 -25.47
N ILE A 419 19.84 18.81 -25.80
CA ILE A 419 19.51 19.27 -27.15
C ILE A 419 20.45 20.40 -27.56
N LYS A 420 20.69 21.38 -26.67
CA LYS A 420 21.64 22.46 -26.90
C LYS A 420 23.03 21.91 -27.22
N LYS A 421 23.51 20.94 -26.46
CA LYS A 421 24.82 20.32 -26.65
C LYS A 421 24.93 19.61 -28.00
N VAL A 422 23.91 18.84 -28.38
CA VAL A 422 23.87 18.14 -29.68
C VAL A 422 23.81 19.12 -30.86
N ILE A 423 23.08 20.23 -30.73
CA ILE A 423 22.94 21.22 -31.83
C ILE A 423 24.17 22.12 -31.95
N LEU A 424 24.72 22.61 -30.83
CA LEU A 424 25.82 23.58 -30.83
C LEU A 424 27.20 22.93 -30.97
N ASP A 425 27.39 21.76 -30.36
CA ASP A 425 28.64 20.99 -30.45
C ASP A 425 28.52 19.89 -31.51
N ALA A 426 27.69 20.11 -32.55
CA ALA A 426 27.53 19.20 -33.69
C ALA A 426 28.85 19.08 -34.47
N ASP A 427 29.77 18.28 -33.93
CA ASP A 427 31.02 17.91 -34.58
C ASP A 427 30.69 16.89 -35.67
N GLU A 428 31.33 17.01 -36.84
CA GLU A 428 31.05 16.22 -38.06
C GLU A 428 31.13 14.69 -37.86
N ASP A 429 31.60 14.21 -36.69
CA ASP A 429 31.90 12.83 -36.34
C ASP A 429 31.00 12.19 -35.24
N PHE A 430 29.85 12.76 -34.88
CA PHE A 430 28.95 12.20 -33.84
C PHE A 430 29.55 11.99 -32.42
N LYS A 431 30.73 12.56 -32.11
CA LYS A 431 31.44 12.36 -30.83
C LYS A 431 30.60 12.66 -29.58
N VAL A 432 29.71 13.65 -29.64
CA VAL A 432 28.80 14.00 -28.53
C VAL A 432 27.81 12.87 -28.25
N LEU A 433 27.30 12.23 -29.30
CA LEU A 433 26.35 11.13 -29.16
C LEU A 433 27.04 9.86 -28.63
N ASP A 434 28.26 9.60 -29.09
CA ASP A 434 29.07 8.50 -28.55
C ASP A 434 29.41 8.69 -27.07
N GLN A 435 29.72 9.93 -26.68
CA GLN A 435 30.13 10.24 -25.32
C GLN A 435 28.96 10.39 -24.34
N PHE A 436 27.83 10.95 -24.77
CA PHE A 436 26.70 11.30 -23.89
C PHE A 436 25.39 10.60 -24.24
N GLY A 437 25.33 9.78 -25.28
CA GLY A 437 24.09 9.23 -25.85
C GLY A 437 23.17 8.56 -24.82
N LEU A 438 23.73 7.75 -23.90
CA LEU A 438 22.95 7.10 -22.84
C LEU A 438 22.39 8.10 -21.80
N GLN A 439 23.16 9.14 -21.43
CA GLN A 439 22.66 10.20 -20.52
C GLN A 439 21.58 11.04 -21.20
N ILE A 440 21.76 11.36 -22.48
CA ILE A 440 20.78 12.09 -23.28
C ILE A 440 19.48 11.28 -23.38
N LEU A 441 19.57 10.00 -23.75
CA LEU A 441 18.43 9.10 -23.82
C LEU A 441 17.70 9.01 -22.49
N LEU A 442 18.43 8.82 -21.38
CA LEU A 442 17.84 8.76 -20.05
C LEU A 442 17.10 10.05 -19.69
N CYS A 443 17.69 11.22 -19.92
CA CYS A 443 17.04 12.51 -19.64
C CYS A 443 15.76 12.69 -20.48
N LEU A 444 15.80 12.33 -21.76
CA LEU A 444 14.63 12.40 -22.64
C LEU A 444 13.51 11.44 -22.21
N VAL A 445 13.86 10.22 -21.81
CA VAL A 445 12.89 9.25 -21.26
C VAL A 445 12.27 9.80 -19.97
N LEU A 446 13.08 10.31 -19.03
CA LEU A 446 12.59 10.89 -17.78
C LEU A 446 11.71 12.14 -18.00
N ALA A 447 12.07 12.99 -18.96
CA ALA A 447 11.22 14.11 -19.35
C ALA A 447 9.90 13.63 -19.96
N THR A 448 9.92 12.60 -20.80
CA THR A 448 8.71 12.03 -21.41
C THR A 448 7.78 11.41 -20.38
N ILE A 449 8.32 10.65 -19.42
CA ILE A 449 7.56 10.07 -18.30
C ILE A 449 6.86 11.18 -17.49
N ASN A 450 7.52 12.31 -17.28
CA ASN A 450 6.97 13.45 -16.53
C ASN A 450 6.01 14.35 -17.33
N LEU A 451 5.58 13.96 -18.53
CA LEU A 451 4.66 14.75 -19.35
C LEU A 451 3.37 15.16 -18.60
N PRO A 452 2.71 14.29 -17.81
CA PRO A 452 1.53 14.69 -17.03
C PRO A 452 1.81 15.76 -15.98
N VAL A 453 3.04 15.79 -15.43
CA VAL A 453 3.48 16.81 -14.47
C VAL A 453 3.62 18.15 -15.19
N TYR A 454 4.25 18.20 -16.36
CA TYR A 454 4.36 19.45 -17.14
C TYR A 454 3.00 19.96 -17.61
N GLN A 455 2.10 19.05 -18.02
CA GLN A 455 0.71 19.40 -18.32
C GLN A 455 0.05 20.07 -17.12
N ALA A 456 0.23 19.52 -15.92
CA ALA A 456 -0.33 20.09 -14.69
C ALA A 456 0.32 21.41 -14.25
N LEU A 457 1.62 21.60 -14.50
CA LEU A 457 2.34 22.82 -14.15
C LEU A 457 1.97 24.00 -15.06
N PHE A 458 1.89 23.77 -16.38
CA PHE A 458 1.89 24.86 -17.36
C PHE A 458 0.61 24.97 -18.18
N PHE A 459 -0.04 23.86 -18.52
CA PHE A 459 -1.04 23.84 -19.60
C PHE A 459 -2.48 23.65 -19.11
N ARG A 460 -2.68 22.95 -17.99
CA ARG A 460 -4.02 22.71 -17.43
C ARG A 460 -4.68 24.00 -16.95
N LYS A 461 -5.99 24.08 -17.18
CA LYS A 461 -6.87 25.19 -16.76
C LYS A 461 -7.99 24.74 -15.82
N ASP A 462 -8.10 23.44 -15.55
CA ASP A 462 -9.09 22.88 -14.64
C ASP A 462 -8.58 22.84 -13.19
N ASN A 463 -9.44 22.44 -12.26
CA ASN A 463 -9.09 22.34 -10.84
C ASN A 463 -8.12 21.19 -10.51
N GLY A 464 -7.73 20.36 -11.49
CA GLY A 464 -6.70 19.35 -11.30
C GLY A 464 -5.30 19.84 -11.69
N LYS A 465 -5.16 21.11 -12.08
CA LYS A 465 -3.89 21.81 -12.27
C LYS A 465 -3.10 21.87 -10.97
N MET A 466 -1.78 21.75 -11.05
CA MET A 466 -0.90 21.95 -9.90
C MET A 466 -0.95 23.42 -9.41
N PRO A 467 -0.92 23.68 -8.09
CA PRO A 467 -0.92 25.04 -7.57
C PRO A 467 0.27 25.86 -8.08
N SER A 468 0.04 27.12 -8.44
CA SER A 468 1.09 28.00 -8.98
C SER A 468 2.31 28.15 -8.06
N SER A 469 2.10 28.07 -6.74
CA SER A 469 3.19 28.09 -5.75
C SER A 469 4.17 26.94 -5.96
N VAL A 470 3.68 25.74 -6.31
CA VAL A 470 4.51 24.57 -6.60
C VAL A 470 5.33 24.81 -7.87
N THR A 471 4.73 25.39 -8.91
CA THR A 471 5.42 25.73 -10.17
C THR A 471 6.57 26.70 -9.95
N TYR A 472 6.36 27.77 -9.17
CA TYR A 472 7.44 28.74 -8.90
C TYR A 472 8.58 28.10 -8.10
N LYS A 473 8.25 27.32 -7.05
CA LYS A 473 9.27 26.62 -6.25
C LYS A 473 10.07 25.63 -7.08
N SER A 474 9.41 24.82 -7.90
CA SER A 474 10.07 23.77 -8.68
C SER A 474 11.05 24.33 -9.70
N ILE A 475 10.69 25.42 -10.38
CA ILE A 475 11.57 26.14 -11.30
C ILE A 475 12.80 26.68 -10.56
N ILE A 476 12.59 27.36 -9.44
CA ILE A 476 13.68 27.96 -8.64
C ILE A 476 14.66 26.88 -8.16
N PHE A 477 14.14 25.80 -7.56
CA PHE A 477 14.99 24.73 -7.03
C PHE A 477 15.72 23.96 -8.14
N ALA A 478 15.06 23.68 -9.26
CA ALA A 478 15.70 23.00 -10.39
C ALA A 478 16.80 23.89 -11.02
N LEU A 479 16.55 25.19 -11.23
CA LEU A 479 17.56 26.12 -11.73
C LEU A 479 18.74 26.26 -10.76
N LEU A 480 18.48 26.31 -9.44
CA LEU A 480 19.53 26.34 -8.44
C LEU A 480 20.40 25.08 -8.52
N ALA A 481 19.80 23.90 -8.63
CA ALA A 481 20.55 22.64 -8.78
C ALA A 481 21.40 22.62 -10.07
N CYS A 482 20.83 23.06 -11.19
CA CYS A 482 21.57 23.17 -12.46
C CYS A 482 22.74 24.16 -12.37
N THR A 483 22.52 25.33 -11.77
CA THR A 483 23.56 26.37 -11.65
C THR A 483 24.69 25.92 -10.73
N VAL A 484 24.38 25.30 -9.59
CA VAL A 484 25.38 24.72 -8.69
C VAL A 484 26.21 23.64 -9.39
N ALA A 485 25.61 22.82 -10.26
CA ALA A 485 26.35 21.80 -10.99
C ALA A 485 27.27 22.36 -12.09
N MET A 486 26.93 23.52 -12.67
CA MET A 486 27.73 24.18 -13.70
C MET A 486 28.90 24.98 -13.14
N TYR A 487 28.84 25.41 -11.87
CA TYR A 487 30.01 25.88 -11.12
C TYR A 487 30.85 24.69 -10.62
#